data_AF-A0A510KUJ2-F1
#
_entry.id   AF-A0A510KUJ2-F1
#
_cell.length_a   1.000
_cell.length_b   1.000
_cell.length_c   1.000
_cell.angle_alpha   90.00
_cell.angle_beta   90.00
_cell.angle_gamma   90.00
#
_symmetry.space_group_name_H-M   'P 1'
#
loop_
_entity.id
_entity.type
_entity.pdbx_description
1 polymer ?
#
loop_
_entity_poly.entity_id
_entity_poly.type
_entity_poly.pdbx_seq_one_letter_code
_entity_poly.pdbx_strand_id
1 'polypeptide(L)'
;MLKKIMIGIIVVATIGFAKTNKEIIDEGNVRQKTIFDKYFTSAALKSGEAVGNSAYSEVMKTLYNENRSYFDREFARLSGNRKSNFRSMYAYYSDYVVEYPKFLKSAFGSFLEDIGDFQSYSYTNTYLLLETFNLNMNTYLEAEKDGKTVDGNIDDIYDYLYSSGDKISKEEYKKMSAIRMKDLVNEEYDKLEGVLEARGNEGKDKKKAASSAKSSLKKLRKLYGNYDKWFDSYIDTSALSYENKEKLKKLVKFENISNIKFIIQAIENKQVK
;
A
#
# COMPACT_ATOMS: atom_id res chain seq x y z
N MET A 1 -9.09 14.44 -26.36
CA MET A 1 -9.40 14.94 -25.00
C MET A 1 -8.49 14.22 -24.01
N LEU A 2 -7.35 14.80 -23.63
CA LEU A 2 -6.28 14.13 -22.86
C LEU A 2 -6.15 14.64 -21.40
N LYS A 3 -7.14 15.40 -20.90
CA LYS A 3 -7.10 16.09 -19.59
C LYS A 3 -7.56 15.26 -18.38
N LYS A 4 -7.77 13.95 -18.53
CA LYS A 4 -8.16 13.01 -17.44
C LYS A 4 -7.13 11.89 -17.19
N ILE A 5 -5.85 12.07 -17.59
CA ILE A 5 -4.78 11.25 -17.01
C ILE A 5 -4.63 11.69 -15.55
N MET A 6 -5.23 10.95 -14.62
CA MET A 6 -5.03 11.17 -13.19
C MET A 6 -3.56 10.91 -12.85
N ILE A 7 -2.85 11.96 -12.44
CA ILE A 7 -1.47 11.86 -11.98
C ILE A 7 -1.51 11.28 -10.55
N GLY A 8 -1.60 9.96 -10.47
CA GLY A 8 -1.38 9.19 -9.25
C GLY A 8 0.11 9.15 -8.89
N ILE A 9 0.38 9.21 -7.59
CA ILE A 9 1.71 9.21 -6.95
C ILE A 9 2.01 7.73 -6.54
N ILE A 10 3.09 7.09 -7.05
CA ILE A 10 3.19 5.60 -7.28
C ILE A 10 4.50 4.66 -6.62
N VAL A 11 5.37 5.76 -6.89
CA VAL A 11 6.64 6.49 -6.39
C VAL A 11 8.09 5.91 -6.58
N VAL A 12 8.40 5.01 -7.52
CA VAL A 12 9.58 4.06 -7.47
C VAL A 12 10.87 4.50 -6.71
N ALA A 13 11.05 4.12 -5.45
CA ALA A 13 12.11 4.67 -4.58
C ALA A 13 13.39 3.81 -4.36
N THR A 14 14.59 4.41 -4.42
CA THR A 14 15.87 3.72 -4.09
C THR A 14 16.23 3.82 -2.60
N ILE A 15 15.99 2.78 -1.81
CA ILE A 15 16.55 2.71 -0.45
C ILE A 15 18.02 2.24 -0.51
N GLY A 16 18.95 3.14 -0.21
CA GLY A 16 20.20 2.73 0.45
C GLY A 16 19.96 2.69 1.96
N PHE A 17 20.66 1.86 2.73
CA PHE A 17 20.52 1.80 4.21
C PHE A 17 21.02 3.07 4.95
N ALA A 18 21.00 4.24 4.31
CA ALA A 18 21.50 5.51 4.81
C ALA A 18 20.65 6.66 4.21
N LYS A 19 19.33 6.44 4.12
CA LYS A 19 18.34 7.38 3.61
C LYS A 19 17.08 7.31 4.47
N THR A 20 16.57 8.49 4.80
CA THR A 20 15.25 8.70 5.41
C THR A 20 14.11 8.30 4.49
N ASN A 21 12.92 8.08 5.07
CA ASN A 21 11.69 7.89 4.32
C ASN A 21 11.41 9.07 3.37
N LYS A 22 11.69 10.31 3.80
CA LYS A 22 11.67 11.48 2.92
C LYS A 22 12.56 11.34 1.68
N GLU A 23 13.83 10.98 1.85
CA GLU A 23 14.76 10.84 0.71
C GLU A 23 14.35 9.71 -0.24
N ILE A 24 13.79 8.63 0.31
CA ILE A 24 13.19 7.51 -0.43
C ILE A 24 12.04 8.03 -1.31
N ILE A 25 11.07 8.73 -0.71
CA ILE A 25 9.91 9.33 -1.41
C ILE A 25 10.35 10.38 -2.45
N ASP A 26 11.32 11.25 -2.12
CA ASP A 26 11.77 12.33 -3.01
C ASP A 26 12.52 11.78 -4.25
N GLU A 27 13.49 10.87 -4.08
CA GLU A 27 14.11 10.16 -5.22
C GLU A 27 13.07 9.38 -6.03
N GLY A 28 12.12 8.82 -5.31
CA GLY A 28 11.00 8.10 -5.87
C GLY A 28 10.21 8.91 -6.90
N ASN A 29 9.80 10.12 -6.51
CA ASN A 29 9.10 11.05 -7.38
C ASN A 29 9.93 11.47 -8.61
N VAL A 30 11.26 11.57 -8.49
CA VAL A 30 12.16 11.87 -9.62
C VAL A 30 12.21 10.70 -10.61
N ARG A 31 12.33 9.46 -10.12
CA ARG A 31 12.36 8.25 -10.95
C ARG A 31 11.04 8.00 -11.66
N GLN A 32 9.93 8.20 -10.96
CA GLN A 32 8.58 8.23 -11.54
C GLN A 32 8.53 9.14 -12.75
N LYS A 33 8.84 10.42 -12.53
CA LYS A 33 8.78 11.44 -13.56
C LYS A 33 9.66 11.06 -14.75
N THR A 34 10.83 10.49 -14.50
CA THR A 34 11.73 9.99 -15.55
C THR A 34 11.10 8.87 -16.39
N ILE A 35 10.44 7.88 -15.77
CA ILE A 35 9.75 6.80 -16.51
C ILE A 35 8.51 7.34 -17.24
N PHE A 36 7.71 8.20 -16.61
CA PHE A 36 6.56 8.83 -17.27
C PHE A 36 7.01 9.71 -18.45
N ASP A 37 8.01 10.58 -18.29
CA ASP A 37 8.55 11.40 -19.37
C ASP A 37 9.07 10.53 -20.53
N LYS A 38 9.83 9.47 -20.25
CA LYS A 38 10.31 8.49 -21.23
C LYS A 38 9.17 7.92 -22.10
N TYR A 39 8.05 7.55 -21.49
CA TYR A 39 6.93 6.95 -22.19
C TYR A 39 5.98 7.98 -22.85
N PHE A 40 5.75 9.13 -22.22
CA PHE A 40 4.75 10.13 -22.66
C PHE A 40 5.33 11.31 -23.47
N THR A 41 6.65 11.49 -23.54
CA THR A 41 7.28 12.50 -24.43
C THR A 41 7.92 11.90 -25.70
N SER A 42 8.06 10.57 -25.77
CA SER A 42 8.67 9.90 -26.92
C SER A 42 7.68 9.66 -28.07
N ALA A 43 8.21 9.32 -29.25
CA ALA A 43 7.43 9.00 -30.44
C ALA A 43 6.52 7.76 -30.28
N ALA A 44 6.61 7.03 -29.16
CA ALA A 44 5.74 5.89 -28.82
C ALA A 44 4.25 6.23 -28.82
N LEU A 45 3.87 7.50 -28.57
CA LEU A 45 2.49 7.98 -28.73
C LEU A 45 1.90 7.77 -30.14
N LYS A 46 2.72 7.47 -31.16
CA LYS A 46 2.28 7.20 -32.54
C LYS A 46 1.93 5.74 -32.84
N SER A 47 2.24 4.78 -31.97
CA SER A 47 2.01 3.35 -32.26
C SER A 47 0.59 2.86 -31.94
N GLY A 48 -0.20 3.62 -31.18
CA GLY A 48 -1.50 3.19 -30.67
C GLY A 48 -1.41 2.14 -29.53
N GLU A 49 -0.21 1.78 -29.12
CA GLU A 49 0.03 0.92 -27.96
C GLU A 49 -0.36 1.63 -26.66
N ALA A 50 -0.77 0.88 -25.64
CA ALA A 50 -1.20 1.45 -24.36
C ALA A 50 -0.01 1.94 -23.52
N VAL A 51 0.56 3.09 -23.90
CA VAL A 51 1.76 3.76 -23.32
C VAL A 51 1.79 3.71 -21.78
N GLY A 52 0.64 3.94 -21.13
CA GLY A 52 0.52 3.83 -19.68
C GLY A 52 0.87 2.45 -19.12
N ASN A 53 0.39 1.36 -19.73
CA ASN A 53 0.65 -0.01 -19.26
C ASN A 53 2.14 -0.36 -19.29
N SER A 54 2.88 0.13 -20.27
CA SER A 54 4.34 -0.05 -20.36
C SER A 54 5.06 0.74 -19.26
N ALA A 55 4.67 1.99 -19.02
CA ALA A 55 5.21 2.81 -17.92
C ALA A 55 4.92 2.18 -16.54
N TYR A 56 3.67 1.78 -16.28
CA TYR A 56 3.26 1.09 -15.06
C TYR A 56 4.00 -0.25 -14.88
N SER A 57 4.21 -1.03 -15.95
CA SER A 57 4.93 -2.30 -15.89
C SER A 57 6.40 -2.11 -15.49
N GLU A 58 7.10 -1.11 -16.07
CA GLU A 58 8.49 -0.79 -15.69
C GLU A 58 8.60 -0.28 -14.25
N VAL A 59 7.67 0.59 -13.84
CA VAL A 59 7.52 1.08 -12.46
C VAL A 59 7.36 -0.07 -11.47
N MET A 60 6.37 -0.94 -11.68
CA MET A 60 6.07 -2.05 -10.76
C MET A 60 7.20 -3.07 -10.73
N LYS A 61 7.80 -3.40 -11.89
CA LYS A 61 8.95 -4.32 -11.96
C LYS A 61 10.15 -3.80 -11.18
N THR A 62 10.38 -2.49 -11.19
CA THR A 62 11.51 -1.87 -10.46
C THR A 62 11.30 -2.01 -8.95
N LEU A 63 10.12 -1.63 -8.44
CA LEU A 63 9.78 -1.87 -7.03
C LEU A 63 9.87 -3.34 -6.63
N TYR A 64 9.25 -4.27 -7.38
CA TYR A 64 9.31 -5.71 -7.04
C TYR A 64 10.75 -6.23 -6.90
N ASN A 65 11.67 -5.75 -7.75
CA ASN A 65 13.10 -6.09 -7.65
C ASN A 65 13.75 -5.44 -6.41
N GLU A 66 13.43 -4.19 -6.10
CA GLU A 66 13.94 -3.46 -4.95
C GLU A 66 13.45 -4.09 -3.63
N ASN A 67 12.14 -4.31 -3.45
CA ASN A 67 11.52 -5.04 -2.34
C ASN A 67 12.18 -6.42 -2.12
N ARG A 68 12.38 -7.19 -3.20
CA ARG A 68 13.04 -8.50 -3.15
C ARG A 68 14.50 -8.38 -2.70
N SER A 69 15.20 -7.34 -3.16
CA SER A 69 16.58 -7.06 -2.79
C SER A 69 16.72 -6.67 -1.31
N TYR A 70 15.74 -5.95 -0.72
CA TYR A 70 15.69 -5.74 0.74
C TYR A 70 15.45 -7.04 1.49
N PHE A 71 14.49 -7.86 1.06
CA PHE A 71 14.21 -9.14 1.69
C PHE A 71 15.45 -10.04 1.75
N ASP A 72 16.17 -10.20 0.64
CA ASP A 72 17.33 -11.10 0.61
C ASP A 72 18.50 -10.58 1.46
N ARG A 73 18.75 -9.26 1.50
CA ARG A 73 19.76 -8.65 2.39
C ARG A 73 19.38 -8.76 3.87
N GLU A 74 18.12 -8.50 4.20
CA GLU A 74 17.62 -8.60 5.57
C GLU A 74 17.64 -10.06 6.06
N PHE A 75 17.10 -10.98 5.26
CA PHE A 75 17.12 -12.41 5.56
C PHE A 75 18.54 -12.96 5.68
N ALA A 76 19.53 -12.41 4.95
CA ALA A 76 20.93 -12.79 5.12
C ALA A 76 21.48 -12.44 6.52
N ARG A 77 21.26 -11.21 7.01
CA ARG A 77 21.81 -10.77 8.32
C ARG A 77 21.10 -11.35 9.54
N LEU A 78 19.83 -11.77 9.42
CA LEU A 78 19.03 -12.22 10.56
C LEU A 78 19.36 -13.65 11.02
N SER A 79 19.23 -13.90 12.33
CA SER A 79 19.38 -15.22 12.96
C SER A 79 18.19 -15.54 13.90
N GLY A 80 18.13 -16.78 14.39
CA GLY A 80 17.17 -17.25 15.40
C GLY A 80 15.70 -16.96 15.08
N ASN A 81 14.90 -16.70 16.13
CA ASN A 81 13.47 -16.42 16.01
C ASN A 81 13.18 -15.18 15.14
N ARG A 82 14.04 -14.16 15.19
CA ARG A 82 13.91 -12.94 14.36
C ARG A 82 13.94 -13.26 12.86
N LYS A 83 14.83 -14.17 12.42
CA LYS A 83 14.87 -14.69 11.04
C LYS A 83 13.60 -15.46 10.66
N SER A 84 13.05 -16.26 11.59
CA SER A 84 11.81 -17.01 11.39
C SER A 84 10.59 -16.10 11.25
N ASN A 85 10.47 -15.11 12.15
CA ASN A 85 9.38 -14.14 12.15
C ASN A 85 9.40 -13.28 10.87
N PHE A 86 10.59 -12.80 10.46
CA PHE A 86 10.76 -12.07 9.20
C PHE A 86 10.38 -12.89 7.96
N ARG A 87 10.78 -14.18 7.91
CA ARG A 87 10.40 -15.09 6.81
C ARG A 87 8.89 -15.26 6.72
N SER A 88 8.22 -15.48 7.85
CA SER A 88 6.76 -15.62 7.91
C SER A 88 6.06 -14.32 7.50
N MET A 89 6.50 -13.19 8.05
CA MET A 89 6.00 -11.85 7.73
C MET A 89 6.06 -11.58 6.22
N TYR A 90 7.23 -11.76 5.59
CA TYR A 90 7.39 -11.51 4.17
C TYR A 90 6.62 -12.49 3.28
N ALA A 91 6.43 -13.74 3.71
CA ALA A 91 5.60 -14.70 2.99
C ALA A 91 4.12 -14.27 2.97
N TYR A 92 3.55 -13.93 4.13
CA TYR A 92 2.16 -13.44 4.19
C TYR A 92 1.97 -12.09 3.50
N TYR A 93 2.96 -11.20 3.58
CA TYR A 93 2.98 -9.97 2.78
C TYR A 93 3.00 -10.25 1.27
N SER A 94 3.83 -11.19 0.81
CA SER A 94 3.90 -11.58 -0.61
C SER A 94 2.56 -12.16 -1.10
N ASP A 95 1.94 -13.05 -0.32
CA ASP A 95 0.61 -13.58 -0.63
C ASP A 95 -0.47 -12.49 -0.65
N TYR A 96 -0.39 -11.52 0.29
CA TYR A 96 -1.29 -10.37 0.36
C TYR A 96 -1.16 -9.49 -0.89
N VAL A 97 0.07 -9.10 -1.26
CA VAL A 97 0.40 -8.36 -2.49
C VAL A 97 -0.09 -9.10 -3.74
N VAL A 98 0.06 -10.42 -3.80
CA VAL A 98 -0.39 -11.23 -4.95
C VAL A 98 -1.91 -11.36 -5.02
N GLU A 99 -2.64 -11.26 -3.91
CA GLU A 99 -4.11 -11.27 -3.88
C GLU A 99 -4.73 -9.88 -4.09
N TYR A 100 -4.07 -8.81 -3.65
CA TYR A 100 -4.62 -7.45 -3.65
C TYR A 100 -5.10 -6.98 -5.05
N PRO A 101 -4.33 -7.11 -6.16
CA PRO A 101 -4.81 -6.75 -7.50
C PRO A 101 -6.01 -7.59 -7.98
N LYS A 102 -6.18 -8.82 -7.47
CA LYS A 102 -7.32 -9.68 -7.83
C LYS A 102 -8.61 -9.18 -7.17
N PHE A 103 -8.50 -8.75 -5.91
CA PHE A 103 -9.57 -8.05 -5.20
C PHE A 103 -9.92 -6.75 -5.93
N LEU A 104 -8.94 -5.88 -6.22
CA LEU A 104 -9.17 -4.63 -6.96
C LEU A 104 -9.85 -4.87 -8.31
N LYS A 105 -9.39 -5.87 -9.09
CA LYS A 105 -10.02 -6.24 -10.36
C LYS A 105 -11.48 -6.66 -10.22
N SER A 106 -11.83 -7.39 -9.15
CA SER A 106 -13.23 -7.77 -8.89
C SER A 106 -14.08 -6.58 -8.44
N ALA A 107 -13.53 -5.71 -7.59
CA ALA A 107 -14.23 -4.56 -7.04
C ALA A 107 -14.31 -3.39 -8.04
N PHE A 108 -13.18 -2.72 -8.32
CA PHE A 108 -13.12 -1.54 -9.19
C PHE A 108 -13.62 -1.85 -10.61
N GLY A 109 -13.17 -2.97 -11.20
CA GLY A 109 -13.59 -3.39 -12.55
C GLY A 109 -15.09 -3.70 -12.70
N SER A 110 -15.85 -3.70 -11.60
CA SER A 110 -17.30 -3.88 -11.59
C SER A 110 -18.08 -2.68 -11.05
N PHE A 111 -17.45 -1.77 -10.30
CA PHE A 111 -18.12 -0.69 -9.55
C PHE A 111 -17.63 0.73 -9.86
N LEU A 112 -16.54 0.90 -10.61
CA LEU A 112 -16.20 2.19 -11.23
C LEU A 112 -17.03 2.42 -12.50
N GLU A 113 -17.05 3.68 -12.96
CA GLU A 113 -17.80 4.08 -14.16
C GLU A 113 -16.89 4.21 -15.40
N ASP A 114 -15.59 4.44 -15.22
CA ASP A 114 -14.58 4.43 -16.30
C ASP A 114 -13.58 3.26 -16.13
N ILE A 115 -13.20 2.63 -17.24
CA ILE A 115 -12.23 1.54 -17.32
C ILE A 115 -10.79 2.06 -17.27
N GLY A 116 -10.56 3.31 -17.71
CA GLY A 116 -9.28 4.02 -17.53
C GLY A 116 -8.99 4.27 -16.05
N ASP A 117 -10.00 4.73 -15.30
CA ASP A 117 -9.92 4.91 -13.84
C ASP A 117 -9.62 3.59 -13.13
N PHE A 118 -10.22 2.46 -13.57
CA PHE A 118 -9.87 1.14 -13.01
C PHE A 118 -8.37 0.83 -13.13
N GLN A 119 -7.77 1.01 -14.31
CA GLN A 119 -6.34 0.74 -14.49
C GLN A 119 -5.52 1.67 -13.59
N SER A 120 -5.75 2.98 -13.65
CA SER A 120 -5.03 3.97 -12.86
C SER A 120 -5.14 3.73 -11.35
N TYR A 121 -6.33 3.48 -10.81
CA TYR A 121 -6.50 3.18 -9.37
C TYR A 121 -5.96 1.81 -8.97
N SER A 122 -6.12 0.79 -9.82
CA SER A 122 -5.57 -0.55 -9.55
C SER A 122 -4.05 -0.55 -9.50
N TYR A 123 -3.40 0.20 -10.39
CA TYR A 123 -1.96 0.43 -10.33
C TYR A 123 -1.60 1.28 -9.11
N THR A 124 -2.28 2.40 -8.84
CA THR A 124 -1.98 3.29 -7.69
C THR A 124 -2.07 2.59 -6.33
N ASN A 125 -3.01 1.67 -6.12
CA ASN A 125 -3.08 0.95 -4.84
C ASN A 125 -2.03 -0.18 -4.74
N THR A 126 -1.72 -0.87 -5.84
CA THR A 126 -0.66 -1.90 -5.84
C THR A 126 0.72 -1.26 -5.75
N TYR A 127 0.85 -0.06 -6.32
CA TYR A 127 1.98 0.86 -6.16
C TYR A 127 2.20 1.13 -4.66
N LEU A 128 1.22 1.78 -4.01
CA LEU A 128 1.33 2.20 -2.60
C LEU A 128 1.69 1.02 -1.71
N LEU A 129 1.02 -0.13 -1.86
CA LEU A 129 1.30 -1.32 -1.07
C LEU A 129 2.74 -1.88 -1.19
N LEU A 130 3.42 -1.66 -2.31
CA LEU A 130 4.83 -2.04 -2.46
C LEU A 130 5.77 -1.04 -1.79
N GLU A 131 5.51 0.26 -1.90
CA GLU A 131 6.35 1.27 -1.25
C GLU A 131 6.14 1.35 0.26
N THR A 132 4.90 1.30 0.75
CA THR A 132 4.65 1.43 2.20
C THR A 132 5.34 0.33 2.98
N PHE A 133 5.40 -0.89 2.45
CA PHE A 133 6.25 -1.96 2.99
C PHE A 133 7.72 -1.55 3.07
N ASN A 134 8.27 -0.94 2.02
CA ASN A 134 9.65 -0.44 1.99
C ASN A 134 9.88 0.67 3.02
N LEU A 135 8.96 1.63 3.16
CA LEU A 135 9.04 2.71 4.15
C LEU A 135 8.92 2.16 5.58
N ASN A 136 7.97 1.25 5.84
CA ASN A 136 7.79 0.57 7.12
C ASN A 136 9.06 -0.21 7.52
N MET A 137 9.67 -0.91 6.57
CA MET A 137 10.93 -1.62 6.77
C MET A 137 12.13 -0.68 6.92
N ASN A 138 12.20 0.43 6.18
CA ASN A 138 13.28 1.41 6.32
C ASN A 138 13.26 2.10 7.70
N THR A 139 12.08 2.56 8.14
CA THR A 139 11.86 3.12 9.47
C THR A 139 12.45 2.21 10.57
N TYR A 140 12.23 0.91 10.46
CA TYR A 140 12.79 -0.09 11.38
C TYR A 140 14.31 -0.27 11.26
N LEU A 141 14.85 -0.26 10.03
CA LEU A 141 16.28 -0.42 9.76
C LEU A 141 17.11 0.77 10.22
N GLU A 142 16.54 1.98 10.18
CA GLU A 142 17.15 3.19 10.75
C GLU A 142 16.99 3.24 12.27
N ALA A 143 15.84 2.81 12.81
CA ALA A 143 15.62 2.70 14.25
C ALA A 143 16.64 1.79 14.96
N GLU A 144 17.05 0.70 14.30
CA GLU A 144 18.09 -0.22 14.80
C GLU A 144 19.51 0.37 14.74
N LYS A 145 19.69 1.60 14.22
CA LYS A 145 20.95 2.35 14.20
C LYS A 145 20.91 3.56 15.14
N ASP A 146 19.90 4.42 14.98
CA ASP A 146 19.55 5.47 15.92
C ASP A 146 18.02 5.52 16.06
N GLY A 147 17.55 5.19 17.27
CA GLY A 147 16.13 5.19 17.61
C GLY A 147 15.46 6.56 17.53
N LYS A 148 16.21 7.66 17.38
CA LYS A 148 15.67 9.02 17.14
C LYS A 148 15.10 9.21 15.74
N THR A 149 15.49 8.38 14.77
CA THR A 149 14.98 8.45 13.38
C THR A 149 13.50 8.08 13.28
N VAL A 150 12.98 7.33 14.27
CA VAL A 150 11.63 6.76 14.28
C VAL A 150 10.54 7.81 14.08
N ASP A 151 10.52 8.89 14.87
CA ASP A 151 9.39 9.82 14.84
C ASP A 151 9.33 10.61 13.52
N GLY A 152 10.47 11.05 12.98
CA GLY A 152 10.51 11.72 11.67
C GLY A 152 10.09 10.81 10.51
N ASN A 153 10.64 9.60 10.45
CA ASN A 153 10.28 8.61 9.43
C ASN A 153 8.81 8.16 9.52
N ILE A 154 8.24 8.09 10.73
CA ILE A 154 6.81 7.82 10.94
C ILE A 154 5.97 9.01 10.46
N ASP A 155 6.38 10.24 10.76
CA ASP A 155 5.70 11.44 10.29
C ASP A 155 5.73 11.56 8.76
N ASP A 156 6.82 11.18 8.08
CA ASP A 156 6.86 11.07 6.60
C ASP A 156 5.77 10.11 6.07
N ILE A 157 5.60 8.93 6.69
CA ILE A 157 4.57 7.96 6.28
C ILE A 157 3.15 8.50 6.55
N TYR A 158 2.95 9.21 7.67
CA TYR A 158 1.70 9.88 7.96
C TYR A 158 1.39 11.01 6.99
N ASP A 159 2.38 11.81 6.61
CA ASP A 159 2.23 12.89 5.63
C ASP A 159 1.94 12.35 4.24
N TYR A 160 2.51 11.19 3.91
CA TYR A 160 2.38 10.57 2.61
C TYR A 160 1.05 9.82 2.37
N LEU A 161 0.53 9.10 3.37
CA LEU A 161 -0.67 8.26 3.22
C LEU A 161 -1.98 8.90 3.71
N TYR A 162 -1.94 10.05 4.37
CA TYR A 162 -3.12 10.66 4.96
C TYR A 162 -4.06 11.29 3.91
N SER A 163 -5.26 10.73 3.80
CA SER A 163 -6.33 11.25 2.91
C SER A 163 -6.84 12.61 3.42
N SER A 164 -6.71 13.64 2.58
CA SER A 164 -7.23 14.98 2.89
C SER A 164 -8.75 14.98 3.01
N GLY A 165 -9.26 15.15 4.23
CA GLY A 165 -10.70 15.07 4.54
C GLY A 165 -11.12 13.80 5.27
N ASP A 166 -10.19 12.96 5.75
CA ASP A 166 -10.53 11.93 6.73
C ASP A 166 -11.09 12.53 8.03
N LYS A 167 -11.95 11.76 8.72
CA LYS A 167 -12.66 12.18 9.94
C LYS A 167 -11.81 12.09 11.21
N ILE A 168 -10.74 11.29 11.16
CA ILE A 168 -9.76 11.15 12.24
C ILE A 168 -8.51 11.90 11.77
N SER A 169 -8.05 12.88 12.55
CA SER A 169 -6.87 13.65 12.17
C SER A 169 -5.59 12.83 12.25
N LYS A 170 -4.57 13.24 11.48
CA LYS A 170 -3.21 12.68 11.52
C LYS A 170 -2.65 12.59 12.95
N GLU A 171 -2.92 13.60 13.77
CA GLU A 171 -2.47 13.67 15.16
C GLU A 171 -3.24 12.73 16.10
N GLU A 172 -4.51 12.45 15.83
CA GLU A 172 -5.28 11.42 16.54
C GLU A 172 -4.77 10.01 16.18
N TYR A 173 -4.43 9.77 14.91
CA TYR A 173 -3.77 8.54 14.48
C TYR A 173 -2.43 8.32 15.20
N LYS A 174 -1.53 9.32 15.21
CA LYS A 174 -0.25 9.21 15.93
C LYS A 174 -0.43 8.83 17.40
N LYS A 175 -1.43 9.41 18.08
CA LYS A 175 -1.76 9.17 19.50
C LYS A 175 -2.52 7.86 19.76
N MET A 176 -3.08 7.23 18.72
CA MET A 176 -3.79 5.96 18.83
C MET A 176 -2.87 4.82 19.27
N SER A 177 -3.41 3.83 19.99
CA SER A 177 -2.69 2.59 20.34
C SER A 177 -2.71 1.60 19.18
N ALA A 178 -1.71 0.69 19.12
CA ALA A 178 -1.66 -0.37 18.12
C ALA A 178 -2.89 -1.31 18.18
N ILE A 179 -3.49 -1.47 19.37
CA ILE A 179 -4.75 -2.21 19.55
C ILE A 179 -5.91 -1.45 18.89
N ARG A 180 -6.11 -0.17 19.23
CA ARG A 180 -7.25 0.60 18.67
C ARG A 180 -7.13 0.80 17.16
N MET A 181 -5.91 0.89 16.61
CA MET A 181 -5.70 0.85 15.16
C MET A 181 -6.10 -0.49 14.54
N LYS A 182 -5.84 -1.61 15.22
CA LYS A 182 -6.25 -2.94 14.74
C LYS A 182 -7.77 -3.13 14.77
N ASP A 183 -8.45 -2.52 15.74
CA ASP A 183 -9.92 -2.46 15.75
C ASP A 183 -10.43 -1.62 14.56
N LEU A 184 -9.84 -0.44 14.33
CA LEU A 184 -10.20 0.44 13.21
C LEU A 184 -9.91 -0.17 11.81
N VAL A 185 -8.86 -0.99 11.68
CA VAL A 185 -8.64 -1.84 10.48
C VAL A 185 -9.85 -2.74 10.24
N ASN A 186 -10.37 -3.39 11.29
CA ASN A 186 -11.54 -4.25 11.17
C ASN A 186 -12.79 -3.44 10.80
N GLU A 187 -13.03 -2.31 11.45
CA GLU A 187 -14.15 -1.40 11.15
C GLU A 187 -14.17 -0.93 9.69
N GLU A 188 -13.02 -0.53 9.12
CA GLU A 188 -12.95 -0.13 7.71
C GLU A 188 -13.08 -1.35 6.76
N TYR A 189 -12.57 -2.55 7.12
CA TYR A 189 -12.84 -3.78 6.36
C TYR A 189 -14.34 -4.13 6.33
N ASP A 190 -15.03 -4.02 7.46
CA ASP A 190 -16.46 -4.31 7.60
C ASP A 190 -17.30 -3.26 6.84
N LYS A 191 -16.90 -1.98 6.88
CA LYS A 191 -17.47 -0.91 6.07
C LYS A 191 -17.28 -1.16 4.56
N LEU A 192 -16.10 -1.61 4.12
CA LEU A 192 -15.87 -1.99 2.72
C LEU A 192 -16.73 -3.20 2.30
N GLU A 193 -16.94 -4.19 3.16
CA GLU A 193 -17.88 -5.28 2.87
C GLU A 193 -19.32 -4.76 2.69
N GLY A 194 -19.75 -3.81 3.53
CA GLY A 194 -21.05 -3.13 3.41
C GLY A 194 -21.21 -2.28 2.13
N VAL A 195 -20.17 -1.57 1.72
CA VAL A 195 -20.16 -0.79 0.45
C VAL A 195 -20.28 -1.72 -0.76
N LEU A 196 -19.56 -2.85 -0.76
CA LEU A 196 -19.67 -3.88 -1.80
C LEU A 196 -21.06 -4.54 -1.83
N GLU A 197 -21.70 -4.73 -0.67
CA GLU A 197 -23.09 -5.20 -0.57
C GLU A 197 -24.08 -4.19 -1.15
N ALA A 198 -23.97 -2.92 -0.77
CA ALA A 198 -24.84 -1.84 -1.24
C ALA A 198 -24.77 -1.68 -2.77
N ARG A 199 -23.55 -1.60 -3.34
CA ARG A 199 -23.33 -1.57 -4.80
C ARG A 199 -23.75 -2.88 -5.46
N GLY A 200 -23.63 -4.01 -4.78
CA GLY A 200 -24.12 -5.32 -5.22
C GLY A 200 -25.63 -5.39 -5.43
N ASN A 201 -26.42 -4.60 -4.70
CA ASN A 201 -27.86 -4.56 -4.83
C ASN A 201 -28.37 -3.68 -5.99
N GLU A 202 -27.49 -2.96 -6.69
CA GLU A 202 -27.86 -2.11 -7.84
C GLU A 202 -28.20 -2.89 -9.12
N GLY A 203 -28.02 -4.22 -9.15
CA GLY A 203 -28.42 -5.05 -10.30
C GLY A 203 -27.91 -6.49 -10.24
N LYS A 204 -28.46 -7.37 -11.10
CA LYS A 204 -28.12 -8.81 -11.11
C LYS A 204 -26.63 -9.09 -11.35
N ASP A 205 -26.00 -8.36 -12.27
CA ASP A 205 -24.58 -8.53 -12.59
C ASP A 205 -23.69 -7.91 -11.50
N LYS A 206 -24.10 -6.76 -10.95
CA LYS A 206 -23.47 -6.12 -9.79
C LYS A 206 -23.49 -7.06 -8.56
N LYS A 207 -24.56 -7.83 -8.36
CA LYS A 207 -24.67 -8.85 -7.30
C LYS A 207 -23.66 -9.99 -7.46
N LYS A 208 -23.42 -10.45 -8.69
CA LYS A 208 -22.38 -11.44 -9.00
C LYS A 208 -20.97 -10.88 -8.73
N ALA A 209 -20.71 -9.65 -9.15
CA ALA A 209 -19.47 -8.95 -8.88
C ALA A 209 -19.21 -8.76 -7.38
N ALA A 210 -20.20 -8.27 -6.62
CA ALA A 210 -20.13 -8.11 -5.17
C ALA A 210 -19.80 -9.43 -4.48
N SER A 211 -20.43 -10.54 -4.88
CA SER A 211 -20.15 -11.87 -4.36
C SER A 211 -18.68 -12.29 -4.57
N SER A 212 -18.11 -12.01 -5.74
CA SER A 212 -16.68 -12.23 -6.05
C SER A 212 -15.76 -11.34 -5.21
N ALA A 213 -16.05 -10.03 -5.17
CA ALA A 213 -15.27 -9.05 -4.43
C ALA A 213 -15.26 -9.34 -2.92
N LYS A 214 -16.42 -9.64 -2.31
CA LYS A 214 -16.52 -10.02 -0.89
C LYS A 214 -15.77 -11.32 -0.57
N SER A 215 -15.75 -12.29 -1.49
CA SER A 215 -14.96 -13.53 -1.33
C SER A 215 -13.45 -13.26 -1.31
N SER A 216 -12.94 -12.49 -2.28
CA SER A 216 -11.52 -12.10 -2.32
C SER A 216 -11.16 -11.18 -1.15
N LEU A 217 -12.05 -10.28 -0.71
CA LEU A 217 -11.84 -9.42 0.46
C LEU A 217 -11.66 -10.23 1.76
N LYS A 218 -12.41 -11.31 1.95
CA LYS A 218 -12.25 -12.19 3.13
C LYS A 218 -10.91 -12.93 3.13
N LYS A 219 -10.43 -13.33 1.96
CA LYS A 219 -9.06 -13.85 1.81
C LYS A 219 -8.01 -12.75 2.08
N LEU A 220 -8.23 -11.55 1.56
CA LEU A 220 -7.34 -10.40 1.70
C LEU A 220 -7.18 -9.97 3.18
N ARG A 221 -8.28 -9.83 3.92
CA ARG A 221 -8.30 -9.57 5.37
C ARG A 221 -7.58 -10.65 6.18
N LYS A 222 -7.73 -11.93 5.80
CA LYS A 222 -7.01 -13.05 6.44
C LYS A 222 -5.50 -13.00 6.16
N LEU A 223 -5.09 -12.64 4.93
CA LEU A 223 -3.67 -12.50 4.59
C LEU A 223 -3.04 -11.32 5.33
N TYR A 224 -3.70 -10.16 5.32
CA TYR A 224 -3.32 -9.00 6.12
C TYR A 224 -3.17 -9.36 7.61
N GLY A 225 -4.17 -10.00 8.22
CA GLY A 225 -4.14 -10.32 9.66
C GLY A 225 -3.00 -11.29 10.06
N ASN A 226 -2.46 -12.07 9.12
CA ASN A 226 -1.25 -12.85 9.34
C ASN A 226 0.03 -12.00 9.13
N TYR A 227 0.07 -11.14 8.10
CA TYR A 227 1.18 -10.20 7.90
C TYR A 227 1.36 -9.28 9.12
N ASP A 228 0.30 -8.61 9.56
CA ASP A 228 0.22 -7.78 10.77
C ASP A 228 0.75 -8.52 12.02
N LYS A 229 0.25 -9.74 12.29
CA LYS A 229 0.72 -10.57 13.39
C LYS A 229 2.23 -10.85 13.33
N TRP A 230 2.74 -11.22 12.16
CA TRP A 230 4.16 -11.59 12.01
C TRP A 230 5.08 -10.38 11.93
N PHE A 231 4.58 -9.22 11.48
CA PHE A 231 5.25 -7.94 11.59
C PHE A 231 5.40 -7.55 13.07
N ASP A 232 4.30 -7.53 13.84
CA ASP A 232 4.36 -7.27 15.29
C ASP A 232 5.34 -8.23 15.99
N SER A 233 5.27 -9.52 15.68
CA SER A 233 6.18 -10.55 16.21
C SER A 233 7.65 -10.34 15.81
N TYR A 234 7.92 -9.79 14.63
CA TYR A 234 9.28 -9.47 14.16
C TYR A 234 9.82 -8.21 14.84
N ILE A 235 8.99 -7.17 14.98
CA ILE A 235 9.30 -5.96 15.75
C ILE A 235 9.59 -6.29 17.21
N ASP A 236 8.81 -7.18 17.84
CA ASP A 236 9.07 -7.59 19.23
C ASP A 236 10.42 -8.28 19.44
N THR A 237 10.91 -9.03 18.45
CA THR A 237 12.24 -9.66 18.46
C THR A 237 13.43 -8.71 18.14
N SER A 238 13.18 -7.41 17.95
CA SER A 238 14.25 -6.41 17.74
C SER A 238 14.90 -5.93 19.05
N ALA A 239 16.02 -5.21 18.94
CA ALA A 239 16.72 -4.63 20.09
C ALA A 239 16.14 -3.26 20.54
N LEU A 240 15.11 -2.78 19.84
CA LEU A 240 14.51 -1.45 20.03
C LEU A 240 13.85 -1.27 21.41
N SER A 241 13.74 -0.01 21.84
CA SER A 241 12.94 0.38 23.01
C SER A 241 11.47 -0.01 22.83
N TYR A 242 10.78 -0.26 23.95
CA TYR A 242 9.34 -0.58 23.93
C TYR A 242 8.52 0.48 23.21
N GLU A 243 8.81 1.77 23.44
CA GLU A 243 8.16 2.88 22.77
C GLU A 243 8.33 2.81 21.24
N ASN A 244 9.56 2.58 20.75
CA ASN A 244 9.82 2.49 19.32
C ASN A 244 9.18 1.24 18.69
N LYS A 245 9.08 0.13 19.44
CA LYS A 245 8.33 -1.06 19.02
C LYS A 245 6.84 -0.74 18.83
N GLU A 246 6.19 -0.13 19.83
CA GLU A 246 4.77 0.22 19.73
C GLU A 246 4.49 1.33 18.68
N LYS A 247 5.43 2.24 18.45
CA LYS A 247 5.39 3.19 17.32
C LYS A 247 5.41 2.46 15.97
N LEU A 248 6.35 1.53 15.77
CA LEU A 248 6.49 0.78 14.51
C LEU A 248 5.31 -0.14 14.23
N LYS A 249 4.77 -0.86 15.23
CA LYS A 249 3.61 -1.75 15.10
C LYS A 249 2.36 -1.07 14.54
N LYS A 250 2.27 0.26 14.61
CA LYS A 250 1.15 1.06 14.07
C LYS A 250 1.21 1.26 12.56
N LEU A 251 2.40 1.23 11.95
CA LEU A 251 2.59 1.59 10.55
C LEU A 251 1.79 0.71 9.57
N VAL A 252 1.93 -0.61 9.68
CA VAL A 252 1.19 -1.59 8.86
C VAL A 252 -0.32 -1.47 9.02
N LYS A 253 -0.78 -1.06 10.21
CA LYS A 253 -2.20 -0.86 10.54
C LYS A 253 -2.73 0.43 9.92
N PHE A 254 -1.97 1.54 9.99
CA PHE A 254 -2.32 2.81 9.36
C PHE A 254 -2.27 2.75 7.82
N GLU A 255 -1.27 2.07 7.25
CA GLU A 255 -1.21 1.73 5.83
C GLU A 255 -2.51 1.04 5.37
N ASN A 256 -2.91 -0.02 6.08
CA ASN A 256 -4.08 -0.80 5.70
C ASN A 256 -5.39 -0.01 5.85
N ILE A 257 -5.51 0.82 6.88
CA ILE A 257 -6.62 1.79 7.05
C ILE A 257 -6.69 2.74 5.86
N SER A 258 -5.57 3.38 5.48
CA SER A 258 -5.52 4.37 4.39
C SER A 258 -5.87 3.75 3.04
N ASN A 259 -5.31 2.56 2.76
CA ASN A 259 -5.60 1.77 1.56
C ASN A 259 -7.09 1.36 1.46
N ILE A 260 -7.70 0.89 2.56
CA ILE A 260 -9.13 0.53 2.57
C ILE A 260 -10.02 1.77 2.40
N LYS A 261 -9.72 2.88 3.09
CA LYS A 261 -10.44 4.16 2.90
C LYS A 261 -10.39 4.63 1.45
N PHE A 262 -9.24 4.53 0.79
CA PHE A 262 -9.10 4.86 -0.63
C PHE A 262 -10.02 3.99 -1.50
N ILE A 263 -10.02 2.68 -1.29
CA ILE A 263 -10.90 1.74 -2.03
C ILE A 263 -12.38 2.11 -1.81
N ILE A 264 -12.77 2.40 -0.56
CA ILE A 264 -14.13 2.82 -0.23
C ILE A 264 -14.49 4.11 -0.98
N GLN A 265 -13.68 5.15 -0.86
CA GLN A 265 -13.88 6.43 -1.56
C GLN A 265 -14.04 6.21 -3.07
N ALA A 266 -13.16 5.41 -3.70
CA ALA A 266 -13.22 5.12 -5.13
C ALA A 266 -14.51 4.37 -5.55
N ILE A 267 -15.07 3.49 -4.71
CA ILE A 267 -16.30 2.73 -5.01
C ILE A 267 -17.58 3.54 -4.69
N GLU A 268 -17.52 4.42 -3.68
CA GLU A 268 -18.58 5.35 -3.29
C GLU A 268 -18.67 6.57 -4.23
N ASN A 269 -17.56 6.97 -4.87
CA ASN A 269 -17.45 8.09 -5.81
C ASN A 269 -18.21 7.85 -7.12
N LYS A 270 -19.55 7.95 -7.05
CA LYS A 270 -20.41 8.24 -8.19
C LYS A 270 -20.15 9.70 -8.59
N GLN A 271 -19.27 9.96 -9.55
CA GLN A 271 -19.15 11.33 -10.08
C GLN A 271 -20.51 11.72 -10.69
N VAL A 272 -21.07 12.82 -10.21
CA VAL A 272 -22.41 13.27 -10.61
C VAL A 272 -22.42 13.57 -12.12
N LYS A 273 -23.45 13.07 -12.80
CA LYS A 273 -23.70 13.29 -14.24
C LYS A 273 -23.95 14.75 -14.58
#